data_AF-X1C1B0-F1
#
_entry.id   AF-X1C1B0-F1
#
_cell.length_a   1.000
_cell.length_b   1.000
_cell.length_c   1.000
_cell.angle_alpha   90.00
_cell.angle_beta   90.00
_cell.angle_gamma   90.00
#
_symmetry.space_group_name_H-M   'P 1'
#
loop_
_entity.id
_entity.type
_entity.pdbx_description
1 polymer ?
#
loop_
_entity_poly.entity_id
_entity_poly.type
_entity_poly.pdbx_seq_one_letter_code
_entity_poly.pdbx_strand_id
1 'polypeptide(L)'
;ISNETFSAMQQLLVEKYIMITNRFGDGPNWRMRVVRLASDIIGFNSNIILQHSFKRGIYAIPLAKNFRSFLLGKTDKPIYYNLPLETLVKFWRERWLNMRKRNIDVIDKILSFKPEDFKVY
;
A
#
# COMPACT_ATOMS: atom_id res chain seq x y z
N ILE A 1 -12.70 -8.07 -7.54
CA ILE A 1 -13.48 -7.39 -8.61
C ILE A 1 -12.50 -7.05 -9.73
N SER A 2 -12.82 -7.39 -10.99
CA SER A 2 -11.94 -7.09 -12.12
C SER A 2 -11.94 -5.59 -12.48
N ASN A 3 -11.02 -5.16 -13.33
CA ASN A 3 -10.98 -3.76 -13.77
C ASN A 3 -12.20 -3.41 -14.62
N GLU A 4 -12.65 -4.33 -15.46
CA GLU A 4 -13.82 -4.17 -16.33
C GLU A 4 -15.09 -3.97 -15.50
N THR A 5 -15.31 -4.82 -14.48
CA THR A 5 -16.45 -4.66 -13.56
C THR A 5 -16.36 -3.34 -12.79
N PHE A 6 -15.16 -2.94 -12.36
CA PHE A 6 -14.98 -1.68 -11.66
C PHE A 6 -15.31 -0.47 -12.55
N SER A 7 -14.89 -0.48 -13.82
CA SER A 7 -15.24 0.57 -14.79
C SER A 7 -16.75 0.65 -15.03
N ALA A 8 -17.44 -0.48 -15.13
CA ALA A 8 -18.91 -0.51 -15.25
C ALA A 8 -19.61 0.07 -14.01
N MET A 9 -19.10 -0.23 -12.80
CA MET A 9 -19.58 0.39 -11.56
C MET A 9 -19.39 1.90 -11.55
N GLN A 10 -18.26 2.41 -12.05
CA GLN A 10 -18.05 3.85 -12.17
C GLN A 10 -19.04 4.50 -13.15
N GLN A 11 -19.25 3.86 -14.31
CA GLN A 11 -20.21 4.35 -15.30
C GLN A 11 -21.62 4.44 -14.73
N LEU A 12 -22.07 3.42 -14.00
CA LEU A 12 -23.38 3.44 -13.32
C LEU A 12 -23.52 4.63 -12.37
N LEU A 13 -22.48 4.93 -11.59
CA LEU A 13 -22.52 6.08 -10.67
C LEU A 13 -22.62 7.41 -11.42
N VAL A 14 -21.90 7.56 -12.52
CA VAL A 14 -21.98 8.75 -13.39
C VAL A 14 -23.38 8.91 -13.98
N GLU A 15 -23.99 7.82 -14.46
CA GLU A 15 -25.38 7.81 -14.97
C GLU A 15 -26.41 8.16 -13.88
N LYS A 16 -26.08 7.92 -12.61
CA LYS A 16 -26.89 8.33 -11.44
C LYS A 16 -26.49 9.70 -10.89
N TYR A 17 -25.63 10.45 -11.57
CA TYR A 17 -25.11 11.76 -11.15
C TYR A 17 -24.36 11.73 -9.80
N ILE A 18 -23.75 10.60 -9.45
CA ILE A 18 -22.97 10.42 -8.23
C ILE A 18 -21.48 10.48 -8.57
N MET A 19 -20.78 11.46 -7.98
CA MET A 19 -19.34 11.66 -8.18
C MET A 19 -18.55 11.28 -6.94
N ILE A 20 -17.56 10.40 -7.10
CA ILE A 20 -16.65 9.98 -6.03
C ILE A 20 -15.26 10.52 -6.31
N THR A 21 -14.75 11.35 -5.41
CA THR A 21 -13.42 11.94 -5.49
C THR A 21 -12.34 10.98 -4.96
N ASN A 22 -11.12 11.09 -5.50
CA ASN A 22 -9.92 10.36 -5.05
C ASN A 22 -8.82 11.33 -4.60
N ARG A 23 -9.20 12.37 -3.85
CA ARG A 23 -8.23 13.32 -3.30
C ARG A 23 -7.71 12.81 -1.97
N PHE A 24 -6.48 13.23 -1.64
CA PHE A 24 -5.92 12.97 -0.34
C PHE A 24 -6.80 13.62 0.74
N GLY A 25 -7.13 12.87 1.80
CA GLY A 25 -8.01 13.33 2.87
C GLY A 25 -9.50 13.00 2.68
N ASP A 26 -9.94 12.46 1.54
CA ASP A 26 -11.35 12.09 1.26
C ASP A 26 -11.85 10.86 2.04
N GLY A 27 -11.10 10.42 3.04
CA GLY A 27 -11.46 9.30 3.90
C GLY A 27 -11.17 7.93 3.28
N PRO A 28 -12.09 6.95 3.42
CA PRO A 28 -11.86 5.57 2.99
C PRO A 28 -11.47 5.45 1.51
N ASN A 29 -10.75 4.38 1.20
CA ASN A 29 -10.28 4.06 -0.16
C ASN A 29 -11.41 4.29 -1.19
N TRP A 30 -11.15 5.19 -2.15
CA TRP A 30 -12.15 5.61 -3.14
C TRP A 30 -12.73 4.45 -3.95
N ARG A 31 -11.93 3.41 -4.25
CA ARG A 31 -12.41 2.23 -4.96
C ARG A 31 -13.43 1.47 -4.14
N MET A 32 -13.23 1.36 -2.83
CA MET A 32 -14.21 0.72 -1.94
C MET A 32 -15.51 1.53 -1.86
N ARG A 33 -15.43 2.87 -1.90
CA ARG A 33 -16.61 3.73 -1.94
C ARG A 33 -17.42 3.54 -3.23
N VAL A 34 -16.74 3.46 -4.39
CA VAL A 34 -17.38 3.13 -5.68
C VAL A 34 -18.09 1.78 -5.61
N VAL A 35 -17.37 0.75 -5.16
CA VAL A 35 -17.92 -0.62 -5.08
C VAL A 35 -19.13 -0.66 -4.13
N ARG A 36 -19.05 0.02 -2.97
CA ARG A 36 -20.16 0.09 -2.02
C ARG A 36 -21.41 0.67 -2.68
N LEU A 37 -21.30 1.90 -3.17
CA LEU A 37 -22.42 2.65 -3.72
C LEU A 37 -23.03 1.97 -4.95
N ALA A 38 -22.18 1.49 -5.87
CA ALA A 38 -22.67 0.78 -7.05
C ALA A 38 -23.39 -0.52 -6.67
N SER A 39 -22.87 -1.26 -5.68
CA SER A 39 -23.51 -2.49 -5.17
C SER A 39 -24.87 -2.19 -4.52
N ASP A 40 -24.94 -1.15 -3.69
CA ASP A 40 -26.18 -0.76 -3.02
C ASP A 40 -27.25 -0.34 -4.04
N ILE A 41 -26.87 0.39 -5.10
CA ILE A 41 -27.79 0.82 -6.18
C ILE A 41 -28.37 -0.35 -6.96
N ILE A 42 -27.58 -1.39 -7.23
CA ILE A 42 -28.05 -2.59 -7.97
C ILE A 42 -28.71 -3.63 -7.05
N GLY A 43 -28.88 -3.32 -5.75
CA GLY A 43 -29.54 -4.19 -4.79
C GLY A 43 -28.67 -5.34 -4.27
N PHE A 44 -27.36 -5.28 -4.46
CA PHE A 44 -26.43 -6.24 -3.87
C PHE A 44 -26.02 -5.83 -2.46
N ASN A 45 -25.78 -6.82 -1.61
CA ASN A 45 -25.26 -6.58 -0.27
C ASN A 45 -23.79 -6.15 -0.35
N SER A 46 -23.55 -4.84 -0.31
CA SER A 46 -22.22 -4.25 -0.36
C SER A 46 -21.29 -4.75 0.75
N ASN A 47 -21.81 -5.15 1.91
CA ASN A 47 -20.99 -5.67 2.99
C ASN A 47 -20.39 -7.04 2.63
N ILE A 48 -21.12 -7.89 1.90
CA ILE A 48 -20.59 -9.18 1.40
C ILE A 48 -19.55 -8.92 0.31
N ILE A 49 -19.82 -8.01 -0.62
CA ILE A 49 -18.91 -7.68 -1.73
C ILE A 49 -17.60 -7.07 -1.23
N LEU A 50 -17.67 -6.24 -0.18
CA LEU A 50 -16.51 -5.57 0.41
C LEU A 50 -15.78 -6.42 1.46
N GLN A 51 -16.36 -7.55 1.87
CA GLN A 51 -15.64 -8.56 2.65
C GLN A 51 -14.66 -9.30 1.73
N HIS A 52 -13.60 -8.61 1.33
CA HIS A 52 -12.41 -9.28 0.82
C HIS A 52 -11.72 -9.92 2.01
N SER A 53 -12.02 -11.20 2.24
CA SER A 53 -11.46 -12.05 3.30
C SER A 53 -9.99 -12.39 3.06
N PHE A 54 -9.14 -11.37 2.92
CA PHE A 54 -7.72 -11.52 3.14
C PHE A 54 -7.48 -11.44 4.65
N LYS A 55 -7.12 -12.58 5.26
CA LYS A 55 -6.54 -12.54 6.60
C LYS A 55 -5.37 -11.58 6.56
N ARG A 56 -5.46 -10.46 7.29
CA ARG A 56 -4.34 -9.53 7.41
C ARG A 56 -3.21 -10.28 8.10
N GLY A 57 -2.14 -10.54 7.36
CA GLY A 57 -0.91 -11.07 7.95
C GLY A 57 -0.32 -10.02 8.88
N ILE A 58 -0.03 -10.40 10.12
CA ILE A 58 0.80 -9.58 10.99
C ILE A 58 2.24 -9.93 10.67
N TYR A 59 2.96 -8.98 10.07
CA TYR A 59 4.39 -9.09 9.85
C TYR A 59 5.11 -8.34 10.96
N ALA A 60 5.97 -9.04 11.69
CA ALA A 60 6.80 -8.47 12.73
C ALA A 60 8.25 -8.91 12.51
N ILE A 61 9.18 -7.98 12.65
CA ILE A 61 10.61 -8.23 12.55
C ILE A 61 11.23 -7.84 13.89
N PRO A 62 11.93 -8.76 14.58
CA PRO A 62 12.56 -8.43 15.85
C PRO A 62 13.72 -7.45 15.64
N LEU A 63 13.68 -6.32 16.34
CA LEU A 63 14.75 -5.30 16.34
C LEU A 63 15.75 -5.48 17.49
N ALA A 64 15.43 -6.36 18.43
CA ALA A 64 16.25 -6.66 19.59
C ALA A 64 16.38 -8.18 19.76
N LYS A 65 17.55 -8.63 20.21
CA LYS A 65 17.84 -10.04 20.46
C LYS A 65 16.90 -10.63 21.53
N ASN A 66 16.59 -9.85 22.57
CA ASN A 66 15.71 -10.22 23.68
C ASN A 66 14.27 -9.69 23.54
N PHE A 67 13.79 -9.37 22.32
CA PHE A 67 12.49 -8.72 22.11
C PHE A 67 11.33 -9.44 22.83
N ARG A 68 11.32 -10.77 22.88
CA ARG A 68 10.28 -11.54 23.59
C ARG A 68 10.29 -11.27 25.09
N SER A 69 11.46 -11.37 25.72
CA SER A 69 11.59 -11.12 27.16
C SER A 69 11.24 -9.69 27.51
N PHE A 70 11.64 -8.72 26.67
CA PHE A 70 11.27 -7.32 26.83
C PHE A 70 9.76 -7.09 26.72
N LEU A 71 9.11 -7.60 25.65
CA LEU A 71 7.67 -7.44 25.45
C LEU A 71 6.82 -8.17 26.49
N LEU A 72 7.36 -9.23 27.12
CA LEU A 72 6.72 -9.95 28.23
C LEU A 72 7.04 -9.35 29.61
N GLY A 73 7.74 -8.22 29.69
CA GLY A 73 8.10 -7.57 30.96
C GLY A 73 9.11 -8.34 31.81
N LYS A 74 9.82 -9.31 31.24
CA LYS A 74 10.86 -10.10 31.94
C LYS A 74 12.21 -9.40 31.98
N THR A 75 12.37 -8.31 31.23
CA THR A 75 13.59 -7.49 31.17
C THR A 75 13.21 -6.04 30.93
N ASP A 76 13.84 -5.10 31.62
CA ASP A 76 13.48 -3.67 31.53
C ASP A 76 14.05 -2.97 30.29
N LYS A 77 15.06 -3.57 29.63
CA LYS A 77 15.76 -2.95 28.49
C LYS A 77 15.91 -3.91 27.30
N PRO A 78 15.62 -3.44 26.07
CA PRO A 78 15.89 -4.20 24.85
C PRO A 78 17.38 -4.17 24.48
N ILE A 79 17.89 -5.28 23.95
CA ILE A 79 19.24 -5.46 23.42
C ILE A 79 19.14 -5.39 21.90
N TYR A 80 19.24 -4.19 21.34
CA TYR A 80 19.08 -3.93 19.91
C TYR A 80 20.16 -4.61 19.06
N TYR A 81 19.82 -4.93 17.82
CA TYR A 81 20.82 -5.22 16.80
C TYR A 81 21.55 -3.93 16.42
N ASN A 82 22.87 -3.91 16.57
CA ASN A 82 23.72 -2.82 16.09
C ASN A 82 24.57 -3.34 14.93
N LEU A 83 24.03 -3.23 13.72
CA LEU A 83 24.74 -3.65 12.50
C LEU A 83 25.46 -2.45 11.88
N PRO A 84 26.69 -2.63 11.36
CA PRO A 84 27.38 -1.57 10.63
C PRO A 84 26.54 -1.08 9.44
N LEU A 85 26.56 0.24 9.20
CA LEU A 85 25.84 0.85 8.07
C LEU A 85 26.23 0.21 6.74
N GLU A 86 27.52 -0.07 6.55
CA GLU A 86 28.04 -0.71 5.34
C GLU A 86 27.36 -2.07 5.07
N THR A 87 27.18 -2.89 6.11
CA THR A 87 26.49 -4.18 6.00
C THR A 87 25.03 -4.00 5.58
N LEU A 88 24.34 -3.04 6.19
CA LEU A 88 22.94 -2.74 5.87
C LEU A 88 22.78 -2.23 4.43
N VAL A 89 23.65 -1.32 4.01
CA VAL A 89 23.66 -0.76 2.64
C VAL A 89 23.98 -1.84 1.62
N LYS A 90 24.97 -2.70 1.89
CA LYS A 90 25.32 -3.83 1.01
C LYS A 90 24.12 -4.77 0.82
N PHE A 91 23.50 -5.21 1.92
CA PHE A 91 22.32 -6.06 1.86
C PHE A 91 21.19 -5.39 1.09
N TRP A 92 20.96 -4.09 1.33
CA TRP A 92 19.92 -3.37 0.62
C TRP A 92 20.18 -3.28 -0.88
N ARG A 93 21.42 -3.02 -1.28
CA ARG A 93 21.83 -2.95 -2.68
C ARG A 93 21.59 -4.27 -3.40
N GLU A 94 22.02 -5.36 -2.77
CA GLU A 94 21.90 -6.70 -3.32
C GLU A 94 20.44 -7.12 -3.49
N ARG A 95 19.62 -6.92 -2.46
CA ARG A 95 18.24 -7.38 -2.44
C ARG A 95 17.29 -6.51 -3.28
N TRP A 96 17.45 -5.19 -3.25
CA TRP A 96 16.48 -4.28 -3.86
C TRP A 96 17.05 -3.44 -5.00
N LEU A 97 18.17 -2.74 -4.79
CA LEU A 97 18.69 -1.80 -5.80
C LEU A 97 19.01 -2.51 -7.11
N ASN A 98 19.68 -3.67 -7.04
CA ASN A 98 20.11 -4.40 -8.24
C ASN A 98 18.95 -4.85 -9.12
N MET A 99 17.80 -5.19 -8.53
CA MET A 99 16.59 -5.51 -9.29
C MET A 99 15.94 -4.26 -9.86
N ARG A 100 15.80 -3.20 -9.04
CA ARG A 100 15.13 -1.96 -9.45
C ARG A 100 15.86 -1.23 -10.57
N LYS A 101 17.20 -1.19 -10.55
CA LYS A 101 18.00 -0.52 -11.59
C LYS A 101 17.92 -1.21 -12.97
N ARG A 102 17.40 -2.44 -13.03
CA ARG A 102 17.19 -3.19 -14.28
C ARG A 102 15.73 -3.16 -14.75
N ASN A 103 14.83 -2.57 -13.98
CA ASN A 103 13.43 -2.45 -14.36
C ASN A 103 13.29 -1.35 -15.42
N ILE A 104 12.77 -1.71 -16.60
CA ILE A 104 12.69 -0.80 -17.75
C ILE A 104 11.82 0.43 -17.44
N ASP A 105 10.69 0.26 -16.74
CA ASP A 105 9.80 1.36 -16.37
C ASP A 105 10.51 2.37 -15.45
N VAL A 106 11.39 1.88 -14.58
CA VAL A 106 12.19 2.73 -13.70
C VAL A 106 13.25 3.49 -14.49
N ILE A 107 13.92 2.81 -15.43
CA ILE A 107 14.92 3.42 -16.31
C ILE A 107 14.28 4.53 -17.16
N ASP A 108 13.16 4.24 -17.81
CA ASP A 108 12.45 5.19 -18.66
C ASP A 108 11.99 6.43 -17.87
N LYS A 109 11.50 6.23 -16.64
CA LYS A 109 11.15 7.34 -15.74
C LYS A 109 12.35 8.19 -15.35
N ILE A 110 13.51 7.58 -15.13
CA ILE A 110 14.74 8.32 -14.80
C ILE A 110 15.24 9.11 -16.01
N LEU A 111 15.24 8.50 -17.20
CA LEU A 111 15.70 9.16 -18.43
C LEU A 111 14.78 10.29 -18.89
N SER A 112 13.48 10.17 -18.63
CA SER A 112 12.48 11.20 -18.93
C SER A 112 12.33 12.24 -17.83
N PHE A 113 12.97 12.06 -16.67
CA PHE A 113 12.86 12.98 -15.54
C PHE A 113 13.49 14.33 -15.87
N LYS A 114 12.72 15.40 -15.66
CA LYS A 114 13.21 16.77 -15.73
C LYS A 114 13.14 17.41 -14.35
N PRO A 115 14.15 18.18 -13.91
CA PRO A 115 14.14 18.81 -12.59
C PRO A 115 12.89 19.68 -12.33
N GLU A 116 12.31 20.26 -13.38
CA GLU A 116 11.09 21.08 -13.32
C GLU A 116 9.84 20.27 -12.94
N ASP A 117 9.86 18.95 -13.14
CA ASP A 117 8.78 18.04 -12.76
C ASP A 117 8.79 17.74 -11.25
N PHE A 118 9.88 18.05 -10.55
CA PHE A 118 9.99 17.83 -9.11
C PHE A 118 9.28 18.92 -8.32
N LYS A 119 8.09 18.59 -7.81
CA LYS A 119 7.29 19.46 -6.94
C LYS A 119 7.22 18.85 -5.54
N VAL A 120 7.68 19.60 -4.54
CA VAL A 120 7.41 19.33 -3.13
C VAL A 120 6.15 20.12 -2.78
N TYR A 121 5.07 19.40 -2.49
CA TYR A 121 3.81 19.98 -2.01
C TYR A 121 3.82 20.15 -0.50
#